data_AF-A0A2W6BRN8-F1
#
_entry.id   AF-A0A2W6BRN8-F1
#
_cell.length_a   1.000
_cell.length_b   1.000
_cell.length_c   1.000
_cell.angle_alpha   90.00
_cell.angle_beta   90.00
_cell.angle_gamma   90.00
#
_symmetry.space_group_name_H-M   'P 1'
#
loop_
_entity.id
_entity.type
_entity.pdbx_description
1 polymer ?
#
loop_
_entity_poly.entity_id
_entity_poly.type
_entity_poly.pdbx_seq_one_letter_code
_entity_poly.pdbx_strand_id
1 'polypeptide(L)'
;MKILYKPFAIIAAIVGAKLGQSVFKGLWAKLDGAEPPKPTTAGASLANVVLAAALEAATTAGVAAAVDRATVRVFHYLTGVWPGKQEEE
;
A
#
# COMPACT_ATOMS: atom_id res chain seq x y z
N MET A 1 20.33 -8.07 -12.55
CA MET A 1 19.87 -7.41 -11.30
C MET A 1 18.35 -7.40 -11.14
N LYS A 2 17.56 -6.84 -12.07
CA LYS A 2 16.07 -6.79 -11.95
C LYS A 2 15.39 -8.13 -11.65
N ILE A 3 15.87 -9.24 -12.22
CA ILE A 3 15.30 -10.57 -12.00
C ILE A 3 15.55 -11.08 -10.57
N LEU A 4 16.71 -10.77 -9.96
CA LEU A 4 17.03 -11.14 -8.57
C LEU A 4 16.21 -10.35 -7.55
N TYR A 5 15.79 -9.13 -7.90
CA TYR A 5 14.93 -8.29 -7.06
C TYR A 5 13.43 -8.67 -7.15
N LYS A 6 13.00 -9.34 -8.23
CA LYS A 6 11.58 -9.71 -8.44
C LYS A 6 10.95 -10.48 -7.26
N PRO A 7 11.60 -11.51 -6.67
CA PRO A 7 11.04 -12.22 -5.51
C PRO A 7 10.82 -11.29 -4.31
N PHE A 8 11.79 -10.40 -4.03
CA PHE A 8 11.67 -9.41 -2.95
C PHE A 8 10.53 -8.44 -3.21
N ALA A 9 10.39 -7.96 -4.45
CA ALA A 9 9.31 -7.07 -4.84
C ALA A 9 7.92 -7.74 -4.70
N ILE A 10 7.80 -9.03 -5.01
CA ILE A 10 6.54 -9.78 -4.83
C ILE A 10 6.20 -9.92 -3.35
N ILE A 11 7.17 -10.30 -2.52
CA ILE A 11 6.97 -10.42 -1.07
C ILE A 11 6.57 -9.06 -0.48
N ALA A 12 7.29 -8.00 -0.87
CA ALA A 12 7.01 -6.63 -0.49
C ALA A 12 5.58 -6.21 -0.89
N ALA A 13 5.15 -6.51 -2.11
CA ALA A 13 3.80 -6.22 -2.58
C ALA A 13 2.71 -6.93 -1.75
N ILE A 14 2.91 -8.22 -1.43
CA ILE A 14 1.96 -8.99 -0.60
C ILE A 14 1.88 -8.41 0.82
N VAL A 15 3.04 -8.10 1.42
CA VAL A 15 3.12 -7.49 2.75
C VAL A 15 2.48 -6.10 2.75
N GLY A 16 2.81 -5.28 1.76
CA GLY A 16 2.25 -3.94 1.57
C GLY A 16 0.74 -3.95 1.40
N ALA A 17 0.19 -4.89 0.62
CA ALA A 17 -1.26 -5.04 0.46
C ALA A 17 -1.96 -5.39 1.77
N LYS A 18 -1.43 -6.35 2.53
CA LYS A 18 -2.00 -6.76 3.82
C LYS A 18 -1.94 -5.63 4.86
N LEU A 19 -0.79 -4.97 4.97
CA LEU A 19 -0.60 -3.86 5.88
C LEU A 19 -1.49 -2.67 5.50
N GLY A 20 -1.57 -2.35 4.20
CA GLY A 20 -2.42 -1.28 3.69
C GLY A 20 -3.88 -1.48 4.06
N GLN A 21 -4.40 -2.69 3.88
CA GLN A 21 -5.78 -3.02 4.24
C GLN A 21 -6.01 -2.94 5.76
N SER A 22 -5.04 -3.37 6.58
CA SER A 22 -5.14 -3.27 8.04
C SER A 22 -5.13 -1.82 8.53
N VAL A 23 -4.24 -0.98 7.99
CA VAL A 23 -4.16 0.44 8.33
C VAL A 23 -5.42 1.17 7.86
N PHE A 24 -5.89 0.89 6.64
CA PHE A 24 -7.14 1.45 6.12
C PHE A 24 -8.33 1.15 7.05
N LYS A 25 -8.52 -0.12 7.43
CA LYS A 25 -9.59 -0.52 8.35
C LYS A 25 -9.46 0.19 9.70
N GLY A 26 -8.25 0.33 10.23
CA GLY A 26 -8.00 1.05 11.48
C GLY A 26 -8.30 2.55 11.40
N LEU A 27 -7.98 3.19 10.27
CA LEU A 27 -8.32 4.60 10.03
C LEU A 27 -9.82 4.80 9.84
N TRP A 28 -10.46 3.94 9.05
CA TRP A 28 -11.91 4.02 8.81
C TRP A 28 -12.72 3.78 10.09
N ALA A 29 -12.34 2.81 10.91
CA ALA A 29 -12.99 2.54 12.19
C ALA A 29 -13.01 3.76 13.13
N LYS A 30 -12.01 4.66 13.03
CA LYS A 30 -11.98 5.91 13.80
C LYS A 30 -12.92 6.98 13.23
N LEU A 31 -13.28 6.91 11.96
CA LEU A 31 -14.15 7.87 11.29
C LEU A 31 -15.63 7.49 11.43
N ASP A 32 -15.98 6.24 11.14
CA ASP A 32 -17.38 5.82 10.98
C ASP A 32 -17.79 4.67 11.91
N GLY A 33 -16.83 4.04 12.62
CA GLY A 33 -17.09 2.95 13.58
C GLY A 33 -17.64 1.65 12.97
N ALA A 34 -18.13 1.71 11.73
CA ALA A 34 -18.68 0.61 10.94
C ALA A 34 -17.71 0.18 9.83
N GLU A 35 -18.03 -0.92 9.14
CA GLU A 35 -17.23 -1.38 8.02
C GLU A 35 -17.37 -0.41 6.81
N PRO A 36 -16.27 -0.08 6.11
CA PRO A 36 -16.33 0.86 5.01
C PRO A 36 -17.32 0.44 3.93
N PRO A 37 -18.21 1.35 3.47
CA PRO A 37 -19.21 1.04 2.48
C PRO A 37 -18.53 0.67 1.16
N LYS A 38 -19.00 -0.42 0.55
CA LYS A 38 -18.59 -0.80 -0.80
C LYS A 38 -19.39 0.01 -1.82
N PRO A 39 -18.91 0.12 -3.07
CA PRO A 39 -19.67 0.75 -4.16
C PRO A 39 -21.07 0.17 -4.38
N THR A 40 -21.27 -1.08 -3.96
CA THR A 40 -22.54 -1.82 -4.09
C THR A 40 -23.36 -1.83 -2.82
N THR A 41 -22.96 -1.12 -1.75
CA THR A 41 -23.69 -1.10 -0.48
C THR A 41 -24.97 -0.28 -0.64
N ALA A 42 -26.13 -0.95 -0.52
CA ALA A 42 -27.43 -0.28 -0.53
C ALA A 42 -27.56 0.69 0.65
N GLY A 43 -28.03 1.92 0.39
CA GLY A 43 -28.25 2.95 1.42
C GLY A 43 -27.03 3.78 1.80
N ALA A 44 -25.83 3.45 1.29
CA ALA A 44 -24.66 4.30 1.46
C ALA A 44 -24.75 5.55 0.58
N SER A 45 -24.42 6.72 1.13
CA SER A 45 -24.34 7.95 0.34
C SER A 45 -23.16 7.89 -0.63
N LEU A 46 -23.29 8.54 -1.80
CA LEU A 46 -22.21 8.63 -2.78
C LEU A 46 -20.93 9.23 -2.16
N ALA A 47 -21.10 10.26 -1.33
CA ALA A 47 -19.99 10.88 -0.62
C ALA A 47 -19.25 9.88 0.28
N ASN A 48 -19.98 9.06 1.05
CA ASN A 48 -19.36 8.08 1.94
C ASN A 48 -18.62 6.98 1.17
N VAL A 49 -19.18 6.49 0.07
CA VAL A 49 -18.53 5.49 -0.80
C VAL A 49 -17.24 6.04 -1.41
N VAL A 50 -17.29 7.26 -1.95
CA VAL A 50 -16.11 7.90 -2.57
C VAL A 50 -15.04 8.19 -1.52
N LEU A 51 -15.42 8.68 -0.34
CA LEU A 51 -14.48 8.91 0.77
C LEU A 51 -13.82 7.60 1.24
N ALA A 52 -14.58 6.52 1.36
CA ALA A 52 -14.05 5.21 1.73
C ALA A 52 -13.02 4.72 0.72
N ALA A 53 -13.36 4.75 -0.57
CA ALA A 53 -12.47 4.33 -1.65
C ALA A 53 -11.22 5.22 -1.74
N ALA A 54 -11.37 6.53 -1.58
CA ALA A 54 -10.25 7.46 -1.59
C ALA A 54 -9.30 7.22 -0.42
N LEU A 55 -9.83 6.99 0.79
CA LEU A 55 -9.02 6.69 1.97
C LEU A 55 -8.30 5.34 1.82
N GLU A 56 -8.98 4.33 1.29
CA GLU A 56 -8.39 3.02 0.99
C GLU A 56 -7.22 3.17 0.02
N ALA A 57 -7.43 3.84 -1.10
CA ALA A 57 -6.40 4.05 -2.12
C ALA A 57 -5.21 4.86 -1.57
N ALA A 58 -5.47 5.95 -0.85
CA ALA A 58 -4.41 6.80 -0.28
C ALA A 58 -3.57 6.03 0.76
N THR A 59 -4.24 5.28 1.64
CA THR A 59 -3.56 4.55 2.71
C THR A 59 -2.76 3.38 2.16
N THR A 60 -3.34 2.59 1.24
CA THR A 60 -2.65 1.45 0.63
C THR A 60 -1.46 1.89 -0.21
N ALA A 61 -1.58 2.97 -0.99
CA ALA A 61 -0.46 3.55 -1.73
C ALA A 61 0.65 4.05 -0.81
N GLY A 62 0.30 4.74 0.28
CA GLY A 62 1.27 5.21 1.26
C GLY A 62 2.04 4.06 1.94
N VAL A 63 1.33 3.00 2.33
CA VAL A 63 1.96 1.80 2.91
C VAL A 63 2.85 1.08 1.88
N ALA A 64 2.39 0.92 0.64
CA ALA A 64 3.18 0.32 -0.42
C ALA A 64 4.48 1.09 -0.66
N ALA A 65 4.43 2.42 -0.75
CA ALA A 65 5.62 3.26 -0.92
C ALA A 65 6.61 3.11 0.24
N ALA A 66 6.12 3.03 1.48
CA ALA A 66 6.96 2.82 2.66
C ALA A 66 7.62 1.44 2.64
N VAL A 67 6.88 0.39 2.29
CA VAL A 67 7.39 -0.98 2.18
C VAL A 67 8.41 -1.08 1.05
N ASP A 68 8.12 -0.54 -0.13
CA ASP A 68 9.06 -0.54 -1.26
C ASP A 68 10.37 0.15 -0.90
N ARG A 69 10.30 1.31 -0.23
CA ARG A 69 11.49 2.01 0.25
C ARG A 69 12.33 1.16 1.20
N ALA A 70 11.67 0.48 2.15
CA ALA A 70 12.33 -0.42 3.08
C ALA A 70 12.95 -1.62 2.36
N THR A 71 12.23 -2.25 1.43
CA THR A 71 12.71 -3.40 0.65
C THR A 71 13.93 -3.04 -0.20
N VAL A 72 13.92 -1.89 -0.87
CA VAL A 72 15.07 -1.38 -1.63
C VAL A 72 16.29 -1.21 -0.73
N ARG A 73 16.11 -0.61 0.46
CA ARG A 73 17.20 -0.38 1.41
C ARG A 73 17.75 -1.69 1.98
N VAL A 74 16.89 -2.65 2.32
CA VAL A 74 17.30 -3.98 2.80
C VAL A 74 18.05 -4.73 1.71
N PHE A 75 17.55 -4.73 0.48
CA PHE A 75 18.23 -5.37 -0.65
C PHE A 75 19.62 -4.77 -0.89
N HIS A 76 19.73 -3.44 -0.88
CA HIS A 76 21.01 -2.76 -0.99
C HIS A 76 21.95 -3.10 0.16
N TYR A 77 21.46 -3.15 1.40
CA TYR A 77 22.26 -3.53 2.57
C TYR A 77 22.80 -4.97 2.45
N LEU A 78 21.99 -5.90 1.97
CA LEU A 78 22.38 -7.32 1.87
C LEU A 78 23.27 -7.62 0.65
N THR A 79 23.09 -6.91 -0.46
CA THR A 79 23.74 -7.23 -1.74
C THR A 79 24.77 -6.19 -2.20
N GLY A 80 24.79 -5.01 -1.58
CA GLY A 80 25.56 -3.85 -2.03
C GLY A 80 25.04 -3.20 -3.31
N VAL A 81 23.95 -3.71 -3.91
CA VAL A 81 23.44 -3.24 -5.20
C VAL A 81 22.13 -2.48 -5.01
N TRP A 82 22.04 -1.31 -5.63
CA TRP A 82 20.80 -0.54 -5.66
C TRP A 82 19.86 -1.04 -6.77
N PRO A 83 18.64 -1.51 -6.45
CA PRO A 83 17.73 -2.08 -7.45
C PRO A 83 16.91 -1.04 -8.23
N GLY A 84 16.86 0.21 -7.75
CA GLY A 84 16.14 1.31 -8.42
C GLY A 84 16.89 1.85 -9.64
N LYS A 85 16.17 2.48 -10.57
CA LYS A 85 16.81 3.33 -11.58
C LYS A 85 17.40 4.54 -10.86
N GLN A 86 18.67 4.88 -11.13
CA GLN A 86 19.17 6.22 -10.83
C GLN A 86 18.45 7.16 -11.80
N GLU A 87 17.85 8.22 -11.27
CA GLU A 87 17.32 9.29 -12.12
C GLU A 87 18.53 9.89 -12.85
N GLU A 88 18.67 9.57 -14.13
CA GLU A 88 19.47 10.35 -15.06
C GLU A 88 18.68 11.65 -15.27
N GLU A 89 19.32 12.77 -14.93
CA GLU A 89 18.80 14.15 -15.05
C GLU A 89 18.32 14.49 -16.47
#